data_AF-A0A9C9YUA6-F1
#
_entry.id   AF-A0A9C9YUA6-F1
#
_cell.length_a   1.000
_cell.length_b   1.000
_cell.length_c   1.000
_cell.angle_alpha   90.00
_cell.angle_beta   90.00
_cell.angle_gamma   90.00
#
_symmetry.space_group_name_H-M   'P 1'
#
loop_
_entity.id
_entity.type
_entity.pdbx_description
1 polymer ?
#
loop_
_entity_poly.entity_id
_entity_poly.type
_entity_poly.pdbx_seq_one_letter_code
_entity_poly.pdbx_strand_id
1 'polypeptide(L)'
;CLFALLAISSPSLTLLAAVISADNLSGGLATSAFIAYLSSLTNQAYTATQYALFSSLMTLPAKLLGGFSGLIVDAQGYPFFFIYAALLGLPAILLAYFLLRREVYSSRDQYG
;
A
#
# COMPACT_ATOMS: atom_id res chain seq x y z
N CYS A 1 -1.81 8.34 8.29
CA CYS A 1 -1.83 9.60 9.07
C CYS A 1 -0.94 9.61 10.31
N LEU A 2 -0.50 8.47 10.86
CA LEU A 2 0.39 8.43 12.03
C LEU A 2 1.69 9.24 11.85
N PHE A 3 2.29 9.22 10.66
CA PHE A 3 3.45 10.06 10.34
C PHE A 3 3.15 11.57 10.34
N ALA A 4 1.93 11.99 9.99
CA ALA A 4 1.55 13.41 10.08
C ALA A 4 1.47 13.87 11.54
N LEU A 5 0.96 13.01 12.42
CA LEU A 5 0.96 13.26 13.88
C LEU A 5 2.39 13.30 14.43
N LEU A 6 3.25 12.37 14.01
CA LEU A 6 4.66 12.36 14.39
C LEU A 6 5.37 13.66 13.97
N ALA A 7 5.06 14.18 12.77
CA ALA A 7 5.70 15.38 12.22
C ALA A 7 5.39 16.68 13.00
N ILE A 8 4.29 16.73 13.75
CA ILE A 8 3.91 17.89 14.58
C ILE A 8 4.17 17.67 16.07
N SER A 9 4.59 16.47 16.46
CA SER A 9 4.83 16.11 17.87
C SER A 9 6.25 16.47 18.29
N SER A 10 6.46 16.66 19.60
CA SER A 10 7.81 16.78 20.13
C SER A 10 8.62 15.50 19.89
N PRO A 11 9.95 15.60 19.66
CA PRO A 11 10.79 14.44 19.42
C PRO A 11 10.65 13.39 20.54
N SER A 12 10.22 12.18 20.18
CA SER A 12 10.04 11.07 21.11
C SER A 12 10.39 9.75 20.44
N LEU A 13 11.37 9.04 21.00
CA LEU A 13 11.80 7.74 20.49
C LEU A 13 10.67 6.70 20.58
N THR A 14 9.87 6.75 21.65
CA THR A 14 8.73 5.85 21.84
C THR A 14 7.67 6.06 20.78
N LEU A 15 7.33 7.32 20.47
CA LEU A 15 6.34 7.64 19.43
C LEU A 15 6.86 7.23 18.06
N LEU A 16 8.13 7.52 17.75
CA LEU A 16 8.77 7.10 16.52
C LEU A 16 8.71 5.57 16.34
N ALA A 17 9.09 4.81 17.38
CA ALA A 17 9.06 3.35 17.36
C ALA A 17 7.64 2.80 17.15
N ALA A 18 6.64 3.39 17.81
CA ALA A 18 5.25 2.99 17.65
C ALA A 18 4.75 3.22 16.21
N VAL A 19 5.04 4.40 15.64
CA VAL A 19 4.61 4.77 14.27
C VAL A 19 5.26 3.85 13.24
N ILE A 20 6.57 3.61 13.33
CA ILE A 20 7.29 2.71 12.42
C ILE A 20 6.79 1.26 12.56
N SER A 21 6.50 0.81 13.79
CA SER A 21 5.98 -0.55 14.01
C SER A 21 4.60 -0.73 13.37
N ALA A 22 3.72 0.25 13.52
CA ALA A 22 2.40 0.23 12.90
C ALA A 22 2.49 0.26 11.36
N ASP A 23 3.42 1.03 10.81
CA ASP A 23 3.67 1.10 9.37
C ASP A 23 4.17 -0.24 8.81
N ASN A 24 5.19 -0.83 9.45
CA ASN A 24 5.74 -2.13 9.04
C ASN A 24 4.70 -3.26 9.13
N LEU A 25 3.88 -3.27 10.19
CA LEU A 25 2.78 -4.23 10.32
C LEU A 25 1.78 -4.09 9.17
N SER A 26 1.38 -2.85 8.87
CA SER A 26 0.44 -2.55 7.77
C SER A 26 1.02 -2.94 6.41
N GLY A 27 2.28 -2.60 6.16
CA GLY A 27 3.01 -2.97 4.94
C GLY A 27 3.17 -4.48 4.79
N GLY A 28 3.47 -5.19 5.88
CA GLY A 28 3.54 -6.65 5.90
C GLY A 28 2.20 -7.30 5.54
N LEU A 29 1.10 -6.86 6.15
CA LEU A 29 -0.25 -7.35 5.84
C LEU A 29 -0.64 -7.09 4.37
N ALA A 30 -0.35 -5.89 3.86
CA ALA A 30 -0.64 -5.53 2.46
C ALA A 30 0.16 -6.41 1.48
N THR A 31 1.45 -6.63 1.74
CA THR A 31 2.30 -7.52 0.95
C THR A 31 1.77 -8.95 0.95
N SER A 32 1.42 -9.49 2.13
CA SER A 32 0.93 -10.87 2.24
C SER A 32 -0.40 -11.06 1.50
N ALA A 33 -1.33 -10.11 1.65
CA ALA A 33 -2.61 -10.14 0.93
C ALA A 33 -2.40 -10.03 -0.60
N PHE A 34 -1.48 -9.18 -1.04
CA PHE A 34 -1.17 -9.01 -2.46
C PHE A 34 -0.56 -10.27 -3.08
N ILE A 35 0.41 -10.90 -2.39
CA ILE A 35 1.01 -12.16 -2.85
C ILE A 35 -0.06 -13.27 -2.90
N ALA A 36 -0.95 -13.36 -1.90
CA ALA A 36 -2.05 -14.32 -1.91
C ALA A 36 -3.00 -14.11 -3.10
N TYR A 37 -3.33 -12.86 -3.42
CA TYR A 37 -4.15 -12.50 -4.57
C TYR A 37 -3.47 -12.81 -5.92
N LEU A 38 -2.16 -12.56 -6.05
CA LEU A 38 -1.44 -12.97 -7.25
C LEU A 38 -1.39 -14.49 -7.38
N SER A 39 -1.18 -15.21 -6.27
CA SER A 39 -1.16 -16.66 -6.23
C SER A 39 -2.48 -17.27 -6.72
N SER A 40 -3.63 -16.67 -6.37
CA SER A 40 -4.94 -17.14 -6.86
C SER A 40 -5.18 -16.88 -8.35
N LEU A 41 -4.43 -15.95 -8.96
CA LEU A 41 -4.53 -15.61 -10.39
C LEU A 41 -3.50 -16.31 -11.29
N THR A 42 -2.39 -16.79 -10.75
CA THR A 42 -1.31 -17.38 -11.55
C THR A 42 -1.48 -18.87 -11.78
N ASN A 43 -1.49 -19.29 -13.05
CA ASN A 43 -1.23 -20.67 -13.47
C ASN A 43 0.30 -20.93 -13.39
N GLN A 44 0.70 -22.06 -12.80
CA GLN A 44 2.06 -22.39 -12.33
C GLN A 44 3.14 -22.49 -13.44
N ALA A 45 2.81 -22.19 -14.70
CA ALA A 45 3.62 -22.48 -15.89
C ALA A 45 4.58 -21.35 -16.36
N TYR A 46 4.45 -20.08 -15.92
CA TYR A 46 5.29 -18.94 -16.36
C TYR A 46 5.81 -18.05 -15.22
N THR A 47 6.15 -18.67 -14.10
CA THR A 47 6.36 -18.02 -12.78
C THR A 47 7.54 -17.03 -12.71
N ALA A 48 8.66 -17.26 -13.40
CA ALA A 48 9.86 -16.42 -13.23
C ALA A 48 9.69 -14.99 -13.78
N THR A 49 9.25 -14.86 -15.04
CA THR A 49 9.09 -13.54 -15.68
C THR A 49 7.89 -12.77 -15.13
N GLN A 50 6.77 -13.47 -14.85
CA GLN A 50 5.58 -12.84 -14.27
C GLN A 50 5.84 -12.31 -12.87
N TYR A 51 6.55 -13.07 -12.02
CA TYR A 51 6.91 -12.60 -10.68
C TYR A 51 7.86 -11.40 -10.72
N ALA A 52 8.86 -11.41 -11.60
CA ALA A 52 9.76 -10.27 -11.79
C ALA A 52 9.01 -9.01 -12.27
N LEU A 53 8.05 -9.17 -13.18
CA LEU A 53 7.23 -8.06 -13.68
C LEU A 53 6.29 -7.53 -12.60
N PHE A 54 5.62 -8.39 -11.83
CA PHE A 54 4.76 -7.96 -10.72
C PHE A 54 5.55 -7.30 -9.58
N SER A 55 6.71 -7.84 -9.21
CA SER A 55 7.60 -7.23 -8.22
C SER A 55 8.11 -5.85 -8.68
N SER A 56 8.45 -5.72 -9.97
CA SER A 56 8.84 -4.44 -10.56
C SER A 56 7.68 -3.44 -10.56
N LEU A 57 6.48 -3.87 -10.95
CA LEU A 57 5.27 -3.04 -10.90
C LEU A 57 4.91 -2.60 -9.48
N MET A 58 5.18 -3.43 -8.47
CA MET A 58 4.95 -3.07 -7.07
C MET A 58 5.95 -2.01 -6.59
N THR A 59 7.22 -2.12 -6.97
CA THR A 59 8.30 -1.31 -6.39
C THR A 59 8.61 -0.03 -7.17
N LEU A 60 8.43 -0.03 -8.49
CA LEU A 60 8.81 1.08 -9.35
C LEU A 60 7.98 2.35 -9.13
N PRO A 61 6.64 2.30 -9.05
CA PRO A 61 5.83 3.49 -8.78
C PRO A 61 6.19 4.13 -7.43
N ALA A 62 6.38 3.30 -6.40
CA ALA A 62 6.77 3.76 -5.07
C ALA A 62 8.14 4.46 -5.09
N LYS A 63 9.13 3.93 -5.82
CA LYS A 63 10.46 4.55 -5.95
C LYS A 63 10.41 5.87 -6.71
N LEU A 64 9.63 5.96 -7.78
CA LEU A 64 9.48 7.20 -8.54
C LEU A 64 8.81 8.27 -7.69
N LEU A 65 7.66 7.96 -7.09
CA LEU A 65 6.93 8.89 -6.22
C LEU A 65 7.76 9.30 -4.99
N GLY A 66 8.49 8.35 -4.40
CA GLY A 66 9.43 8.61 -3.31
C GLY A 66 10.57 9.54 -3.72
N GLY A 67 11.13 9.36 -4.92
CA GLY A 67 12.19 10.23 -5.45
C GLY A 67 11.74 11.68 -5.65
N PHE A 68 10.49 11.89 -6.09
CA PHE A 68 9.92 13.24 -6.25
C PHE A 68 9.30 13.81 -4.98
N SER A 69 9.17 13.02 -3.91
CA SER A 69 8.51 13.45 -2.67
C SER A 69 9.18 14.64 -1.99
N GLY A 70 10.51 14.76 -2.10
CA GLY A 70 11.29 15.87 -1.53
C GLY A 70 10.82 17.23 -2.04
N LEU A 71 10.46 17.35 -3.31
CA LEU A 71 9.96 18.60 -3.89
C LEU A 71 8.64 19.07 -3.23
N ILE A 72 7.80 18.12 -2.84
CA ILE A 72 6.52 18.40 -2.17
C ILE A 72 6.76 18.80 -0.72
N VAL A 73 7.67 18.10 -0.04
CA VAL A 73 8.04 18.39 1.35
C VAL A 73 8.72 19.76 1.46
N ASP A 74 9.61 20.10 0.52
CA ASP A 74 10.29 21.39 0.49
C ASP A 74 9.30 22.55 0.28
N ALA A 75 8.22 22.32 -0.48
CA ALA A 75 7.21 23.34 -0.76
C ALA A 75 6.11 23.47 0.33
N GLN A 76 5.69 22.37 0.96
CA GLN A 76 4.47 22.33 1.81
C GLN A 76 4.69 21.68 3.19
N GLY A 77 5.88 21.14 3.45
CA GLY A 77 6.25 20.50 4.71
C GLY A 77 5.76 19.06 4.90
N TYR A 78 6.31 18.40 5.91
CA TYR A 78 6.03 17.00 6.24
C TYR A 78 4.56 16.69 6.61
N PRO A 79 3.85 17.51 7.42
CA PRO A 79 2.47 17.17 7.79
C PRO A 79 1.54 17.07 6.58
N PHE A 80 1.63 18.03 5.65
CA PHE A 80 0.85 18.01 4.42
C PHE A 80 1.20 16.79 3.56
N PHE A 81 2.49 16.53 3.36
CA PHE A 81 2.97 15.39 2.58
C PHE A 81 2.41 14.05 3.10
N PHE A 82 2.43 13.81 4.42
CA PHE A 82 1.93 12.55 4.99
C PHE A 82 0.41 12.40 4.93
N ILE A 83 -0.35 13.49 4.97
CA ILE A 83 -1.80 13.46 4.74
C ILE A 83 -2.07 13.17 3.27
N TYR A 84 -1.41 13.88 2.36
CA TYR A 84 -1.51 13.67 0.92
C TYR A 84 -1.19 12.21 0.54
N ALA A 85 -0.08 11.66 1.03
CA ALA A 85 0.30 10.27 0.81
C ALA A 85 -0.74 9.28 1.36
N ALA A 86 -1.34 9.56 2.52
CA ALA A 86 -2.42 8.72 3.06
C ALA A 86 -3.68 8.74 2.19
N LEU A 87 -4.03 9.90 1.61
CA LEU A 87 -5.18 10.03 0.71
C LEU A 87 -4.99 9.27 -0.61
N LEU A 88 -3.75 9.20 -1.12
CA LEU A 88 -3.42 8.39 -2.30
C LEU A 88 -3.67 6.89 -2.09
N GLY A 89 -3.79 6.41 -0.85
CA GLY A 89 -4.18 5.04 -0.53
C GLY A 89 -5.68 4.75 -0.69
N LEU A 90 -6.54 5.78 -0.65
CA LEU A 90 -7.99 5.60 -0.72
C LEU A 90 -8.47 4.95 -2.04
N PRO A 91 -7.98 5.34 -3.23
CA PRO A 91 -8.36 4.68 -4.48
C PRO A 91 -8.05 3.18 -4.49
N ALA A 92 -6.90 2.79 -3.92
CA ALA A 92 -6.52 1.38 -3.84
C ALA A 92 -7.47 0.59 -2.92
N ILE A 93 -7.85 1.16 -1.76
CA ILE A 93 -8.82 0.55 -0.85
C ILE A 93 -10.19 0.41 -1.52
N LEU A 94 -10.65 1.45 -2.23
CA LEU A 94 -11.93 1.42 -2.96
C LEU A 94 -11.92 0.34 -4.05
N LEU A 95 -10.83 0.21 -4.79
CA LEU A 95 -10.69 -0.83 -5.82
C LEU A 95 -10.69 -2.23 -5.21
N ALA A 96 -9.92 -2.45 -4.14
CA ALA A 96 -9.87 -3.74 -3.44
C ALA A 96 -11.26 -4.11 -2.89
N TYR A 97 -11.98 -3.14 -2.33
CA TYR A 97 -13.34 -3.33 -1.85
C TYR A 97 -14.32 -3.69 -2.98
N PHE A 98 -14.21 -3.03 -4.13
CA PHE A 98 -15.02 -3.31 -5.30
C PHE A 98 -14.78 -4.72 -5.86
N LEU A 99 -13.51 -5.13 -5.96
CA LEU A 99 -13.13 -6.47 -6.43
C LEU A 99 -13.67 -7.55 -5.48
N LEU A 100 -13.50 -7.37 -4.17
CA LEU A 100 -14.04 -8.29 -3.16
C LEU A 100 -15.57 -8.45 -3.32
N ARG A 101 -16.30 -7.35 -3.55
CA ARG A 101 -17.75 -7.42 -3.78
C ARG A 101 -18.12 -8.16 -5.07
N ARG A 102 -17.33 -8.02 -6.14
CA ARG A 102 -17.55 -8.77 -7.40
C ARG A 102 -17.31 -10.27 -7.23
N GLU A 103 -16.25 -10.65 -6.52
CA GLU A 103 -15.91 -12.05 -6.29
C GLU A 103 -16.99 -12.75 -5.44
N VAL A 104 -17.44 -12.10 -4.36
CA VAL A 104 -18.55 -12.59 -3.52
C VAL A 104 -19.86 -12.74 -4.31
N TYR A 105 -20.15 -11.82 -5.24
CA TYR A 105 -21.32 -11.92 -6.11
C TYR A 105 -21.23 -13.13 -7.06
N SER A 106 -20.07 -13.31 -7.72
CA SER A 106 -19.84 -14.44 -8.62
C SER A 106 -19.95 -15.81 -7.95
N SER A 107 -19.54 -15.93 -6.68
CA SER A 107 -19.68 -17.20 -5.95
C SER A 107 -21.12 -17.49 -5.55
N ARG A 108 -21.98 -16.49 -5.36
CA ARG A 108 -23.39 -16.70 -4.97
C ARG A 108 -24.24 -17.21 -6.14
N ASP A 109 -24.00 -16.72 -7.35
CA ASP A 109 -24.71 -17.16 -8.55
C ASP A 109 -24.38 -18.61 -8.95
N GLN A 110 -23.24 -19.15 -8.48
CA GLN A 110 -22.80 -20.51 -8.78
C GLN A 110 -23.44 -21.59 -7.88
N TYR A 111 -24.09 -21.20 -6.78
CA TYR A 111 -24.81 -22.07 -5.83
C TYR A 111 -26.33 -21.81 -5.79
N GLY A 112 -26.83 -20.94 -6.68
CA GLY A 112 -28.26 -20.64 -6.85
C GLY A 112 -28.91 -21.43 -7.98
#